data_AF-G4RLS8-F1
#
_entry.id   AF-G4RLS8-F1
#
_cell.length_a   1.000
_cell.length_b   1.000
_cell.length_c   1.000
_cell.angle_alpha   90.00
_cell.angle_beta   90.00
_cell.angle_gamma   90.00
#
_symmetry.space_group_name_H-M   'P 1'
#
loop_
_entity.id
_entity.type
_entity.pdbx_description
1 polymer ?
#
loop_
_entity_poly.entity_id
_entity_poly.type
_entity_poly.pdbx_seq_one_letter_code
_entity_poly.pdbx_strand_id
1 'polypeptide(L)'
;MAQAVREALLKAGRGVEDNLISTLPRELKYTADQVKSIIETYKNSDINTIKNNLLNIKQIDRLIYYFAIISFLLAFSRGNIDNLIKIYSENFIKINKFSASSIRNIIYSLIDYLDKKNIENYTNKVLNILENLNRNNIYIWILKQKKIDRFENDIRRILFDGLGGPSADRGVKAFMRIFIDRNNIPLAYTIAYNDRELRKYKVHGDIYTSLVTLRSGAFEDIDTLPSQRLKQRIARELLRMDREGRYEKVKVRLRSIRGLVRSTAYLSGDPLNYEKGAYFVGRNYCSKLMCDSCPIREVCRKYIFIEIK
;
A
#
# COMPACT_ATOMS: atom_id res chain seq x y z
N MET A 1 18.75 0.36 -19.52
CA MET A 1 17.37 -0.17 -19.73
C MET A 1 16.63 -0.39 -18.42
N ALA A 2 17.20 -1.08 -17.42
CA ALA A 2 16.55 -1.27 -16.10
C ALA A 2 16.12 0.04 -15.41
N GLN A 3 16.94 1.10 -15.51
CA GLN A 3 16.57 2.44 -15.03
C GLN A 3 15.29 2.98 -15.69
N ALA A 4 15.18 2.92 -17.01
CA ALA A 4 13.98 3.39 -17.74
C ALA A 4 12.71 2.63 -17.31
N VAL A 5 12.84 1.33 -17.01
CA VAL A 5 11.74 0.54 -16.43
C VAL A 5 11.32 1.09 -15.05
N ARG A 6 12.29 1.36 -14.16
CA ARG A 6 11.99 1.93 -12.85
C ARG A 6 11.35 3.31 -12.96
N GLU A 7 11.82 4.16 -13.86
CA GLU A 7 11.23 5.49 -14.12
C GLU A 7 9.79 5.38 -14.64
N ALA A 8 9.52 4.43 -15.55
CA ALA A 8 8.16 4.17 -16.03
C ALA A 8 7.23 3.66 -14.92
N LEU A 9 7.74 2.81 -14.01
CA LEU A 9 7.00 2.36 -12.83
C LEU A 9 6.72 3.51 -11.85
N LEU A 10 7.69 4.39 -11.62
CA LEU A 10 7.48 5.60 -10.80
C LEU A 10 6.41 6.50 -11.41
N LYS A 11 6.46 6.74 -12.72
CA LYS A 11 5.46 7.52 -13.44
C LYS A 11 4.06 6.91 -13.29
N ALA A 12 3.95 5.60 -13.45
CA ALA A 12 2.69 4.88 -13.21
C ALA A 12 2.21 5.05 -11.76
N GLY A 13 3.10 4.89 -10.77
CA GLY A 13 2.74 5.02 -9.35
C GLY A 13 2.26 6.41 -8.95
N ARG A 14 2.83 7.46 -9.54
CA ARG A 14 2.39 8.86 -9.34
C ARG A 14 1.01 9.14 -9.94
N GLY A 15 0.67 8.48 -11.05
CA GLY A 15 -0.61 8.65 -11.75
C GLY A 15 -1.77 7.81 -11.19
N VAL A 16 -1.52 6.95 -10.21
CA VAL A 16 -2.53 6.03 -9.65
C VAL A 16 -3.03 6.54 -8.30
N GLU A 17 -4.33 6.81 -8.24
CA GLU A 17 -5.07 7.00 -6.99
C GLU A 17 -5.11 5.66 -6.24
N ASP A 18 -4.82 5.66 -4.93
CA ASP A 18 -4.92 4.44 -4.14
C ASP A 18 -6.38 3.98 -4.10
N ASN A 19 -6.64 2.68 -4.24
CA ASN A 19 -8.01 2.16 -4.29
C ASN A 19 -8.81 2.54 -3.02
N LEU A 20 -8.14 2.63 -1.87
CA LEU A 20 -8.77 3.06 -0.63
C LEU A 20 -9.25 4.52 -0.66
N ILE A 21 -8.61 5.37 -1.46
CA ILE A 21 -9.02 6.76 -1.71
C ILE A 21 -10.12 6.79 -2.77
N SER A 22 -9.97 6.04 -3.87
CA SER A 22 -10.94 6.07 -4.98
C SER A 22 -12.32 5.56 -4.57
N THR A 23 -12.39 4.64 -3.60
CA THR A 23 -13.66 4.12 -3.07
C THR A 23 -14.19 4.88 -1.85
N LEU A 24 -13.58 6.00 -1.45
CA LEU A 24 -14.07 6.78 -0.31
C LEU A 24 -15.53 7.22 -0.52
N PRO A 25 -16.36 7.19 0.53
CA PRO A 25 -17.63 7.90 0.53
C PRO A 25 -17.46 9.38 0.15
N ARG A 26 -18.42 9.95 -0.59
CA ARG A 26 -18.34 11.33 -1.10
C ARG A 26 -18.04 12.37 -0.01
N GLU A 27 -18.68 12.25 1.16
CA GLU A 27 -18.44 13.15 2.29
C GLU A 27 -16.99 13.06 2.79
N LEU A 28 -16.44 11.85 2.92
CA LEU A 28 -15.07 11.65 3.36
C LEU A 28 -14.05 12.03 2.29
N LYS A 29 -14.40 11.91 0.99
CA LYS A 29 -13.56 12.39 -0.10
C LYS A 29 -13.40 13.91 -0.05
N TYR A 30 -14.48 14.63 0.20
CA TYR A 30 -14.43 16.08 0.44
C TYR A 30 -13.54 16.44 1.64
N THR A 31 -13.70 15.74 2.77
CA THR A 31 -12.83 15.92 3.94
C THR A 31 -11.35 15.65 3.62
N ALA A 32 -11.06 14.59 2.85
CA ALA A 32 -9.72 14.24 2.42
C ALA A 32 -9.08 15.34 1.56
N ASP A 33 -9.84 15.91 0.62
CA ASP A 33 -9.39 17.01 -0.24
C ASP A 33 -9.12 18.29 0.56
N GLN A 34 -9.96 18.59 1.57
CA GLN A 34 -9.73 19.72 2.49
C GLN A 34 -8.45 19.53 3.31
N VAL A 35 -8.23 18.33 3.87
CA VAL A 35 -7.00 18.01 4.60
C VAL A 35 -5.79 18.16 3.69
N LYS A 36 -5.85 17.61 2.47
CA LYS A 36 -4.77 17.70 1.48
C LYS A 36 -4.44 19.16 1.16
N SER A 37 -5.46 19.98 0.86
CA SER A 37 -5.30 21.40 0.56
C SER A 37 -4.65 22.18 1.71
N ILE A 38 -5.09 21.95 2.96
CA ILE A 38 -4.50 22.58 4.14
C ILE A 38 -3.03 22.15 4.32
N ILE A 39 -2.74 20.85 4.21
CA ILE A 39 -1.36 20.38 4.35
C ILE A 39 -0.47 20.96 3.25
N GLU A 40 -0.90 20.97 1.99
CA GLU A 40 -0.13 21.50 0.87
C GLU A 40 0.18 23.00 1.03
N THR A 41 -0.80 23.77 1.52
CA THR A 41 -0.70 25.21 1.75
C THR A 41 0.24 25.53 2.91
N TYR A 42 0.13 24.80 4.02
CA TYR A 42 0.80 25.11 5.28
C TYR A 42 1.97 24.17 5.62
N LYS A 43 2.45 23.35 4.68
CA LYS A 43 3.55 22.36 4.91
C LYS A 43 4.85 22.96 5.46
N ASN A 44 5.09 24.25 5.20
CA ASN A 44 6.28 24.98 5.67
C ASN A 44 6.01 25.79 6.95
N SER A 45 4.78 25.79 7.45
CA SER A 45 4.39 26.47 8.68
C SER A 45 4.68 25.60 9.91
N ASP A 46 4.57 26.21 11.10
CA ASP A 46 4.64 25.46 12.34
C ASP A 46 3.43 24.52 12.51
N ILE A 47 3.61 23.49 13.32
CA ILE A 47 2.59 22.46 13.54
C ILE A 47 1.31 23.01 14.18
N ASN A 48 1.37 24.11 14.96
CA ASN A 48 0.20 24.69 15.59
C ASN A 48 -0.67 25.41 14.55
N THR A 49 -0.07 26.12 13.60
CA THR A 49 -0.78 26.70 12.45
C THR A 49 -1.53 25.63 11.67
N ILE A 50 -0.89 24.50 11.34
CA ILE A 50 -1.57 23.39 10.65
C ILE A 50 -2.70 22.83 11.51
N LYS A 51 -2.44 22.56 12.79
CA LYS A 51 -3.43 22.04 13.74
C LYS A 51 -4.67 22.94 13.82
N ASN A 52 -4.49 24.26 13.93
CA ASN A 52 -5.58 25.22 14.04
C ASN A 52 -6.45 25.24 12.77
N ASN A 53 -5.86 25.07 11.59
CA ASN A 53 -6.61 24.96 10.34
C ASN A 53 -7.38 23.62 10.24
N LEU A 54 -6.76 22.52 10.68
CA LEU A 54 -7.40 21.18 10.67
C LEU A 54 -8.54 21.06 11.68
N LEU A 55 -8.50 21.80 12.80
CA LEU A 55 -9.59 21.82 13.80
C LEU A 55 -10.94 22.24 13.21
N ASN A 56 -10.94 23.04 12.15
CA ASN A 56 -12.16 23.51 11.49
C ASN A 56 -12.75 22.51 10.48
N ILE A 57 -12.03 21.43 10.16
CA ILE A 57 -12.50 20.40 9.24
C ILE A 57 -13.48 19.49 9.97
N LYS A 58 -14.74 19.51 9.55
CA LYS A 58 -15.75 18.56 10.02
C LYS A 58 -15.36 17.13 9.61
N GLN A 59 -15.56 16.18 10.51
CA GLN A 59 -15.37 14.74 10.26
C GLN A 59 -13.93 14.25 10.01
N ILE A 60 -12.88 15.03 10.34
CA ILE A 60 -11.48 14.55 10.21
C ILE A 60 -11.23 13.25 10.98
N ASP A 61 -11.83 13.11 12.16
CA ASP A 61 -11.73 11.89 12.97
C ASP A 61 -12.40 10.70 12.29
N ARG A 62 -13.55 10.93 11.64
CA ARG A 62 -14.31 9.90 10.92
C ARG A 62 -13.53 9.40 9.69
N LEU A 63 -12.79 10.28 9.02
CA LEU A 63 -11.85 9.92 7.96
C LEU A 63 -10.74 9.00 8.48
N ILE A 64 -10.18 9.29 9.65
CA ILE A 64 -9.13 8.46 10.25
C ILE A 64 -9.69 7.11 10.72
N TYR A 65 -10.90 7.09 11.30
CA TYR A 65 -11.58 5.84 11.63
C TYR A 65 -11.83 4.96 10.41
N TYR A 66 -12.25 5.55 9.29
CA TYR A 66 -12.42 4.82 8.03
C TYR A 66 -11.14 4.07 7.67
N PHE A 67 -10.00 4.77 7.61
CA PHE A 67 -8.73 4.16 7.25
C PHE A 67 -8.19 3.20 8.30
N ALA A 68 -8.41 3.47 9.59
CA ALA A 68 -7.98 2.59 10.68
C ALA A 68 -8.70 1.24 10.62
N ILE A 69 -10.02 1.25 10.49
CA ILE A 69 -10.83 0.04 10.46
C ILE A 69 -10.53 -0.76 9.18
N ILE A 70 -10.54 -0.12 8.01
CA ILE A 70 -10.27 -0.87 6.77
C ILE A 70 -8.85 -1.43 6.73
N SER A 71 -7.86 -0.70 7.25
CA SER A 71 -6.48 -1.21 7.35
C SER A 71 -6.39 -2.43 8.26
N PHE A 72 -7.13 -2.42 9.38
CA PHE A 72 -7.27 -3.59 10.23
C PHE A 72 -7.92 -4.76 9.50
N LEU A 73 -9.04 -4.54 8.81
CA LEU A 73 -9.75 -5.60 8.08
C LEU A 73 -8.91 -6.18 6.94
N LEU A 74 -8.15 -5.35 6.22
CA LEU A 74 -7.23 -5.80 5.16
C LEU A 74 -6.12 -6.71 5.67
N ALA A 75 -5.67 -6.52 6.92
CA ALA A 75 -4.68 -7.42 7.51
C ALA A 75 -5.20 -8.86 7.61
N PHE A 76 -6.50 -9.03 7.82
CA PHE A 76 -7.15 -10.33 8.00
C PHE A 76 -7.98 -10.77 6.80
N SER A 77 -8.01 -9.98 5.72
CA SER A 77 -8.81 -10.25 4.54
C SER A 77 -8.29 -11.45 3.75
N ARG A 78 -9.23 -12.22 3.22
CA ARG A 78 -9.04 -13.30 2.25
C ARG A 78 -9.81 -12.95 0.97
N GLY A 79 -9.38 -13.49 -0.18
CA GLY A 79 -10.10 -13.33 -1.44
C GLY A 79 -9.97 -11.94 -2.09
N ASN A 80 -11.05 -11.47 -2.73
CA ASN A 80 -11.05 -10.25 -3.55
C ASN A 80 -11.09 -8.97 -2.69
N ILE A 81 -9.93 -8.33 -2.57
CA ILE A 81 -9.73 -7.11 -1.79
C ILE A 81 -10.59 -5.94 -2.29
N ASP A 82 -10.83 -5.80 -3.60
CA ASP A 82 -11.59 -4.63 -4.11
C ASP A 82 -13.05 -4.69 -3.69
N ASN A 83 -13.64 -5.88 -3.72
CA ASN A 83 -15.01 -6.08 -3.26
C ASN A 83 -15.13 -5.82 -1.76
N LEU A 84 -14.14 -6.27 -0.95
CA LEU A 84 -14.10 -5.94 0.47
C LEU A 84 -14.10 -4.43 0.68
N ILE A 85 -13.22 -3.71 -0.01
CA ILE A 85 -13.10 -2.25 0.10
C ILE A 85 -14.41 -1.57 -0.30
N LYS A 86 -15.04 -2.00 -1.40
CA LYS A 86 -16.31 -1.46 -1.88
C LYS A 86 -17.45 -1.67 -0.89
N ILE A 87 -17.66 -2.91 -0.43
CA ILE A 87 -18.72 -3.26 0.53
C ILE A 87 -18.49 -2.54 1.86
N TYR A 88 -17.24 -2.44 2.30
CA TYR A 88 -16.88 -1.68 3.50
C TYR A 88 -17.29 -0.21 3.36
N SER A 89 -16.95 0.43 2.24
CA SER A 89 -17.30 1.83 1.98
C SER A 89 -18.80 2.08 2.03
N GLU A 90 -19.59 1.23 1.35
CA GLU A 90 -21.05 1.34 1.32
C GLU A 90 -21.69 1.17 2.70
N ASN A 91 -21.14 0.31 3.55
CA ASN A 91 -21.68 0.08 4.90
C ASN A 91 -21.16 1.11 5.92
N PHE A 92 -19.98 1.69 5.72
CA PHE A 92 -19.44 2.71 6.61
C PHE A 92 -20.29 3.98 6.64
N ILE A 93 -20.89 4.36 5.51
CA ILE A 93 -21.77 5.54 5.41
C ILE A 93 -22.97 5.43 6.35
N LYS A 94 -23.46 4.20 6.59
CA LYS A 94 -24.64 3.93 7.42
C LYS A 94 -24.37 4.10 8.92
N ILE A 95 -23.12 4.29 9.34
CA ILE A 95 -22.76 4.44 10.76
C ILE A 95 -23.06 5.86 11.23
N ASN A 96 -24.15 6.08 11.95
CA ASN A 96 -24.36 7.38 12.61
C ASN A 96 -23.51 7.53 13.89
N LYS A 97 -23.36 6.43 14.64
CA LYS A 97 -22.54 6.36 15.86
C LYS A 97 -21.79 5.02 15.89
N PHE A 98 -20.49 5.07 16.22
CA PHE A 98 -19.71 3.86 16.41
C PHE A 98 -20.16 3.14 17.69
N SER A 99 -20.79 1.98 17.50
CA SER A 99 -21.24 1.07 18.54
C SER A 99 -20.89 -0.37 18.16
N ALA A 100 -20.87 -1.29 19.13
CA ALA A 100 -20.65 -2.71 18.89
C ALA A 100 -21.59 -3.26 17.80
N SER A 101 -22.87 -2.88 17.83
CA SER A 101 -23.86 -3.29 16.81
C SER A 101 -23.50 -2.78 15.41
N SER A 102 -23.18 -1.49 15.27
CA SER A 102 -22.83 -0.91 13.96
C SER A 102 -21.56 -1.54 13.35
N ILE A 103 -20.55 -1.81 14.18
CA ILE A 103 -19.28 -2.42 13.76
C ILE A 103 -19.52 -3.89 13.39
N ARG A 104 -20.28 -4.62 14.20
CA ARG A 104 -20.65 -6.00 13.93
C ARG A 104 -21.40 -6.12 12.61
N ASN A 105 -22.31 -5.19 12.29
CA ASN A 105 -23.00 -5.15 11.00
C ASN A 105 -22.05 -4.96 9.81
N ILE A 106 -21.05 -4.08 9.93
CA ILE A 106 -20.00 -3.97 8.90
C ILE A 106 -19.25 -5.29 8.75
N ILE A 107 -18.81 -5.91 9.85
CA ILE A 107 -18.03 -7.15 9.80
C ILE A 107 -18.86 -8.29 9.20
N TYR A 108 -20.15 -8.39 9.54
CA TYR A 108 -21.07 -9.34 8.94
C TYR A 108 -21.24 -9.12 7.43
N SER A 109 -21.32 -7.87 6.96
CA SER A 109 -21.37 -7.58 5.53
C SER A 109 -20.11 -8.03 4.76
N LEU A 110 -19.01 -8.26 5.49
CA LEU A 110 -17.72 -8.66 4.96
C LEU A 110 -17.38 -10.12 5.27
N ILE A 111 -18.34 -10.92 5.75
CA ILE A 111 -18.14 -12.28 6.26
C ILE A 111 -17.52 -13.24 5.23
N ASP A 112 -17.75 -13.02 3.93
CA ASP A 112 -17.17 -13.85 2.87
C ASP A 112 -15.71 -13.52 2.55
N TYR A 113 -15.22 -12.39 3.05
CA TYR A 113 -13.82 -11.95 2.90
C TYR A 113 -13.02 -12.06 4.20
N LEU A 114 -13.68 -12.44 5.30
CA LEU A 114 -13.11 -12.55 6.64
C LEU A 114 -13.30 -13.96 7.18
N ASP A 115 -12.63 -14.27 8.29
CA ASP A 115 -12.86 -15.54 8.97
C ASP A 115 -14.16 -15.49 9.78
N LYS A 116 -15.19 -16.23 9.34
CA LYS A 116 -16.54 -16.24 9.94
C LYS A 116 -16.51 -16.56 11.44
N LYS A 117 -15.53 -17.34 11.90
CA LYS A 117 -15.41 -17.75 13.31
C LYS A 117 -14.91 -16.61 14.22
N ASN A 118 -14.41 -15.51 13.65
CA ASN A 118 -13.73 -14.44 14.39
C ASN A 118 -14.51 -13.11 14.44
N ILE A 119 -15.80 -13.08 14.08
CA ILE A 119 -16.59 -11.83 13.98
C ILE A 119 -16.63 -11.06 15.30
N GLU A 120 -16.90 -11.73 16.42
CA GLU A 120 -16.90 -11.15 17.77
C GLU A 120 -15.53 -10.53 18.10
N ASN A 121 -14.46 -11.28 17.86
CA ASN A 121 -13.08 -10.84 18.08
C ASN A 121 -12.72 -9.62 17.22
N TYR A 122 -13.09 -9.61 15.93
CA TYR A 122 -12.87 -8.46 15.05
C TYR A 122 -13.67 -7.24 15.51
N THR A 123 -14.90 -7.43 16.00
CA THR A 123 -15.73 -6.34 16.52
C THR A 123 -15.07 -5.70 17.73
N ASN A 124 -14.62 -6.51 18.69
CA ASN A 124 -13.95 -6.03 19.90
C ASN A 124 -12.62 -5.33 19.58
N LYS A 125 -11.84 -5.87 18.64
CA LYS A 125 -10.61 -5.23 18.19
C LYS A 125 -10.86 -3.88 17.53
N VAL A 126 -11.87 -3.78 16.66
CA VAL A 126 -12.23 -2.49 16.07
C VAL A 126 -12.69 -1.49 17.13
N LEU A 127 -13.46 -1.91 18.14
CA LEU A 127 -13.82 -1.05 19.27
C LEU A 127 -12.58 -0.54 20.03
N ASN A 128 -11.64 -1.44 20.36
CA ASN A 128 -10.36 -1.07 20.99
C ASN A 128 -9.56 -0.08 20.14
N ILE A 129 -9.52 -0.27 18.81
CA ILE A 129 -8.85 0.66 17.89
C ILE A 129 -9.45 2.06 18.02
N LEU A 130 -10.79 2.17 18.00
CA LEU A 130 -11.48 3.46 18.12
C LEU A 130 -11.23 4.10 19.49
N GLU A 131 -11.25 3.33 20.57
CA GLU A 131 -10.92 3.81 21.92
C GLU A 131 -9.47 4.33 22.00
N ASN A 132 -8.51 3.56 21.48
CA ASN A 132 -7.10 3.94 21.44
C ASN A 132 -6.88 5.22 20.62
N LEU A 133 -7.56 5.37 19.50
CA LEU A 133 -7.49 6.59 18.68
C LEU A 133 -8.03 7.80 19.43
N ASN A 134 -9.19 7.68 20.10
CA ASN A 134 -9.76 8.75 20.91
C ASN A 134 -8.81 9.22 22.02
N ARG A 135 -8.14 8.29 22.72
CA ARG A 135 -7.17 8.61 23.77
C ARG A 135 -5.94 9.37 23.26
N ASN A 136 -5.56 9.20 21.99
CA ASN A 136 -4.33 9.76 21.42
C ASN A 136 -4.51 11.09 20.69
N ASN A 137 -5.68 11.74 20.77
CA ASN A 137 -6.04 12.87 19.90
C ASN A 137 -5.83 12.53 18.42
N ILE A 138 -6.73 11.70 17.91
CA ILE A 138 -6.77 11.00 16.61
C ILE A 138 -5.88 11.59 15.51
N TYR A 139 -6.18 12.80 15.00
CA TYR A 139 -5.43 13.39 13.88
C TYR A 139 -4.11 14.04 14.32
N ILE A 140 -4.02 14.54 15.56
CA ILE A 140 -2.80 15.14 16.13
C ILE A 140 -1.70 14.09 16.25
N TRP A 141 -2.07 12.85 16.60
CA TRP A 141 -1.12 11.74 16.66
C TRP A 141 -0.41 11.51 15.32
N ILE A 142 -1.13 11.57 14.19
CA ILE A 142 -0.56 11.41 12.85
C ILE A 142 0.25 12.65 12.47
N LEU A 143 -0.28 13.85 12.75
CA LEU A 143 0.36 15.13 12.42
C LEU A 143 1.76 15.29 13.05
N LYS A 144 1.95 14.76 14.26
CA LYS A 144 3.22 14.84 15.00
C LYS A 144 4.31 13.89 14.50
N GLN A 145 3.99 13.00 13.56
CA GLN A 145 4.93 11.97 13.09
C GLN A 145 6.04 12.56 12.22
N LYS A 146 7.29 12.34 12.63
CA LYS A 146 8.49 12.85 11.93
C LYS A 146 9.39 11.77 11.34
N LYS A 147 9.23 10.52 11.78
CA LYS A 147 10.09 9.39 11.39
C LYS A 147 9.23 8.21 10.99
N ILE A 148 9.56 7.58 9.87
CA ILE A 148 8.74 6.49 9.32
C ILE A 148 8.67 5.27 10.24
N ASP A 149 9.79 4.91 10.88
CA ASP A 149 9.86 3.74 11.77
C ASP A 149 9.04 3.96 13.05
N ARG A 150 9.05 5.20 13.58
CA ARG A 150 8.21 5.57 14.73
C ARG A 150 6.74 5.51 14.37
N PHE A 151 6.37 6.04 13.20
CA PHE A 151 5.00 5.98 12.73
C PHE A 151 4.53 4.53 12.52
N GLU A 152 5.35 3.67 11.91
CA GLU A 152 5.05 2.24 11.74
C GLU A 152 4.83 1.55 13.10
N ASN A 153 5.70 1.80 14.07
CA ASN A 153 5.59 1.21 15.42
C ASN A 153 4.35 1.71 16.17
N ASP A 154 4.05 3.01 16.07
CA ASP A 154 2.85 3.58 16.66
C ASP A 154 1.57 2.98 16.05
N ILE A 155 1.52 2.83 14.72
CA ILE A 155 0.39 2.18 14.03
C ILE A 155 0.23 0.74 14.53
N ARG A 156 1.32 -0.03 14.64
CA ARG A 156 1.26 -1.39 15.17
C ARG A 156 0.70 -1.42 16.59
N ARG A 157 1.15 -0.51 17.45
CA ARG A 157 0.68 -0.44 18.83
C ARG A 157 -0.80 -0.04 18.92
N ILE A 158 -1.22 0.98 18.17
CA ILE A 158 -2.53 1.61 18.30
C ILE A 158 -3.61 0.84 17.54
N LEU A 159 -3.30 0.35 16.33
CA LEU A 159 -4.28 -0.30 15.43
C LEU A 159 -4.22 -1.83 15.45
N PHE A 160 -3.12 -2.41 15.90
CA PHE A 160 -2.87 -3.85 15.79
C PHE A 160 -2.43 -4.50 17.10
N ASP A 161 -2.54 -3.82 18.25
CA ASP A 161 -2.14 -4.33 19.57
C ASP A 161 -0.71 -4.91 19.60
N GLY A 162 0.21 -4.32 18.83
CA GLY A 162 1.59 -4.80 18.71
C GLY A 162 1.77 -6.08 17.87
N LEU A 163 0.73 -6.56 17.18
CA LEU A 163 0.82 -7.74 16.32
C LEU A 163 1.86 -7.56 15.21
N GLY A 164 2.70 -8.58 15.07
CA GLY A 164 3.66 -8.71 13.98
C GLY A 164 3.18 -9.62 12.85
N GLY A 165 4.05 -9.80 11.87
CA GLY A 165 3.87 -10.79 10.81
C GLY A 165 3.20 -10.28 9.53
N PRO A 166 3.12 -11.12 8.48
CA PRO A 166 2.75 -10.70 7.13
C PRO A 166 1.34 -10.10 7.00
N SER A 167 0.40 -10.57 7.82
CA SER A 167 -0.98 -10.08 7.88
C SER A 167 -1.02 -8.64 8.41
N ALA A 168 -0.47 -8.41 9.60
CA ALA A 168 -0.39 -7.08 10.19
C ALA A 168 0.39 -6.11 9.30
N ASP A 169 1.50 -6.56 8.71
CA ASP A 169 2.31 -5.76 7.78
C ASP A 169 1.48 -5.18 6.62
N ARG A 170 0.54 -5.96 6.06
CA ARG A 170 -0.32 -5.47 4.97
C ARG A 170 -1.19 -4.31 5.42
N GLY A 171 -1.86 -4.46 6.57
CA GLY A 171 -2.73 -3.42 7.13
C GLY A 171 -1.97 -2.17 7.54
N VAL A 172 -0.83 -2.35 8.23
CA VAL A 172 0.07 -1.26 8.63
C VAL A 172 0.54 -0.47 7.40
N LYS A 173 0.97 -1.15 6.33
CA LYS A 173 1.45 -0.49 5.11
C LYS A 173 0.32 0.22 4.35
N ALA A 174 -0.89 -0.34 4.34
CA ALA A 174 -2.07 0.33 3.81
C ALA A 174 -2.32 1.65 4.54
N PHE A 175 -2.40 1.63 5.88
CA PHE A 175 -2.61 2.84 6.68
C PHE A 175 -1.51 3.89 6.47
N MET A 176 -0.24 3.47 6.55
CA MET A 176 0.91 4.37 6.37
C MET A 176 0.84 5.09 5.02
N ARG A 177 0.63 4.34 3.92
CA ARG A 177 0.66 4.90 2.55
C ARG A 177 -0.40 5.95 2.30
N ILE A 178 -1.55 5.86 2.98
CA ILE A 178 -2.58 6.91 2.89
C ILE A 178 -2.06 8.23 3.44
N PHE A 179 -1.34 8.19 4.57
CA PHE A 179 -0.95 9.41 5.30
C PHE A 179 0.44 9.97 5.00
N ILE A 180 1.30 9.22 4.31
CA ILE A 180 2.66 9.67 3.93
C ILE A 180 2.80 9.99 2.44
N ASP A 181 1.83 9.66 1.60
CA ASP A 181 1.87 9.94 0.16
C ASP A 181 1.29 11.33 -0.14
N ARG A 182 2.05 12.15 -0.89
CA ARG A 182 1.63 13.48 -1.36
C ARG A 182 0.38 13.44 -2.23
N ASN A 183 0.19 12.35 -2.97
CA ASN A 183 -0.96 12.20 -3.87
C ASN A 183 -2.23 11.77 -3.14
N ASN A 184 -2.13 11.24 -1.92
CA ASN A 184 -3.25 10.79 -1.10
C ASN A 184 -3.64 11.90 -0.08
N ILE A 185 -3.51 11.63 1.23
CA ILE A 185 -3.91 12.52 2.31
C ILE A 185 -2.68 12.72 3.21
N PRO A 186 -1.73 13.60 2.87
CA PRO A 186 -0.39 13.65 3.49
C PRO A 186 -0.38 14.21 4.93
N LEU A 187 -1.29 13.76 5.80
CA LEU A 187 -1.44 14.22 7.19
C LEU A 187 -0.18 14.00 8.02
N ALA A 188 0.60 12.94 7.76
CA ALA A 188 1.94 12.77 8.30
C ALA A 188 2.95 13.60 7.47
N TYR A 189 2.69 14.91 7.34
CA TYR A 189 3.30 15.79 6.36
C TYR A 189 4.83 15.91 6.51
N THR A 190 5.33 15.89 7.76
CA THR A 190 6.78 15.95 8.01
C THR A 190 7.50 14.75 7.40
N ILE A 191 6.82 13.60 7.28
CA ILE A 191 7.34 12.43 6.55
C ILE A 191 7.10 12.65 5.05
N ALA A 192 5.88 12.98 4.64
CA ALA A 192 5.49 13.11 3.23
C ALA A 192 6.33 14.11 2.42
N TYR A 193 6.78 15.21 3.04
CA TYR A 193 7.60 16.23 2.38
C TYR A 193 9.10 16.12 2.71
N ASN A 194 9.52 15.04 3.38
CA ASN A 194 10.93 14.76 3.63
C ASN A 194 11.39 13.53 2.83
N ASP A 195 12.04 13.78 1.69
CA ASP A 195 12.50 12.72 0.79
C ASP A 195 13.47 11.73 1.48
N ARG A 196 14.24 12.18 2.46
CA ARG A 196 15.15 11.30 3.22
C ARG A 196 14.39 10.33 4.11
N GLU A 197 13.26 10.74 4.68
CA GLU A 197 12.40 9.86 5.48
C GLU A 197 11.54 8.97 4.59
N LEU A 198 11.00 9.47 3.48
CA LEU A 198 10.25 8.65 2.51
C LEU A 198 11.10 7.51 1.92
N ARG A 199 12.39 7.75 1.67
CA ARG A 199 13.31 6.70 1.19
C ARG A 199 13.48 5.54 2.16
N LYS A 200 13.12 5.70 3.44
CA LYS A 200 13.14 4.61 4.42
C LYS A 200 11.88 3.75 4.36
N TYR A 201 10.91 4.07 3.50
CA TYR A 201 9.69 3.28 3.34
C TYR A 201 10.04 1.85 2.93
N LYS A 202 9.78 0.92 3.85
CA LYS A 202 10.01 -0.50 3.62
C LYS A 202 8.92 -1.07 2.71
N VAL A 203 9.29 -1.30 1.46
CA VAL A 203 8.46 -1.99 0.45
C VAL A 203 8.06 -3.38 0.95
N HIS A 204 6.76 -3.67 0.87
CA HIS A 204 6.16 -4.93 1.23
C HIS A 204 6.62 -6.05 0.28
N GLY A 205 6.59 -5.78 -1.03
CA GLY A 205 6.99 -6.73 -2.06
C GLY A 205 6.04 -7.93 -2.13
N ASP A 206 4.76 -7.68 -2.39
CA ASP A 206 3.77 -8.73 -2.66
C ASP A 206 4.02 -9.43 -4.01
N ILE A 207 3.16 -10.40 -4.32
CA ILE A 207 3.22 -11.14 -5.58
C ILE A 207 3.17 -10.21 -6.78
N TYR A 208 2.30 -9.20 -6.82
CA TYR A 208 2.13 -8.33 -7.98
C TYR A 208 3.34 -7.41 -8.20
N THR A 209 3.79 -6.75 -7.14
CA THR A 209 4.98 -5.89 -7.13
C THR A 209 6.22 -6.68 -7.54
N SER A 210 6.37 -7.88 -6.99
CA SER A 210 7.48 -8.77 -7.31
C SER A 210 7.41 -9.24 -8.75
N LEU A 211 6.22 -9.62 -9.23
CA LEU A 211 6.00 -10.13 -10.59
C LEU A 211 6.47 -9.09 -11.61
N VAL A 212 6.04 -7.84 -11.44
CA VAL A 212 6.46 -6.75 -12.32
C VAL A 212 7.94 -6.48 -12.22
N THR A 213 8.48 -6.39 -11.00
CA THR A 213 9.91 -6.13 -10.79
C THR A 213 10.78 -7.14 -11.56
N LEU A 214 10.41 -8.42 -11.51
CA LEU A 214 11.15 -9.47 -12.20
C LEU A 214 10.86 -9.50 -13.70
N ARG A 215 9.58 -9.54 -14.11
CA ARG A 215 9.19 -9.69 -15.52
C ARG A 215 9.58 -8.49 -16.39
N SER A 216 9.65 -7.30 -15.80
CA SER A 216 10.05 -6.09 -16.50
C SER A 216 11.56 -5.93 -16.66
N GLY A 217 12.37 -6.70 -15.92
CA GLY A 217 13.83 -6.54 -15.90
C GLY A 217 14.31 -5.34 -15.08
N ALA A 218 13.45 -4.75 -14.24
CA ALA A 218 13.81 -3.60 -13.41
C ALA A 218 14.99 -3.85 -12.45
N PHE A 219 15.32 -5.11 -12.17
CA PHE A 219 16.37 -5.55 -11.25
C PHE A 219 17.73 -5.81 -11.92
N GLU A 220 17.84 -5.72 -13.24
CA GLU A 220 19.01 -6.21 -14.01
C GLU A 220 20.35 -5.56 -13.67
N ASP A 221 20.36 -4.36 -13.11
CA ASP A 221 21.55 -3.63 -12.69
C ASP A 221 21.82 -3.75 -11.19
N ILE A 222 21.02 -4.52 -10.46
CA ILE A 222 21.26 -4.80 -9.05
C ILE A 222 22.35 -5.86 -8.94
N ASP A 223 23.39 -5.54 -8.18
CA ASP A 223 24.49 -6.45 -7.91
C ASP A 223 24.33 -7.11 -6.54
N THR A 224 23.50 -8.15 -6.50
CA THR A 224 23.32 -9.00 -5.32
C THR A 224 23.34 -10.46 -5.75
N LEU A 225 23.74 -11.37 -4.86
CA LEU A 225 23.77 -12.80 -5.16
C LEU A 225 22.40 -13.35 -5.66
N PRO A 226 21.24 -12.96 -5.09
CA PRO A 226 19.94 -13.35 -5.65
C PRO A 226 19.70 -12.82 -7.07
N SER A 227 20.12 -11.59 -7.36
CA SER A 227 20.03 -10.98 -8.69
C SER A 227 20.87 -11.75 -9.71
N GLN A 228 22.14 -12.03 -9.39
CA GLN A 228 23.05 -12.76 -10.27
C GLN A 228 22.53 -14.17 -10.59
N ARG A 229 22.08 -14.91 -9.57
CA ARG A 229 21.47 -16.25 -9.75
C ARG A 229 20.22 -16.19 -10.63
N LEU A 230 19.38 -15.17 -10.46
CA LEU A 230 18.19 -15.01 -11.29
C LEU A 230 18.54 -14.65 -12.74
N LYS A 231 19.51 -13.75 -12.97
CA LYS A 231 20.01 -13.42 -14.32
C LYS A 231 20.55 -14.65 -15.04
N GLN A 232 21.32 -15.49 -14.37
CA GLN A 232 21.82 -16.75 -14.95
C GLN A 232 20.68 -17.69 -15.36
N ARG A 233 19.64 -17.83 -14.52
CA ARG A 233 18.46 -18.64 -14.85
C ARG A 233 17.71 -18.08 -16.05
N ILE A 234 17.52 -16.76 -16.10
CA ILE A 234 16.88 -16.07 -17.23
C ILE A 234 17.71 -16.27 -18.51
N ALA A 235 19.03 -16.08 -18.46
CA ALA A 235 19.91 -16.25 -19.61
C ALA A 235 19.86 -17.69 -20.16
N ARG A 236 19.85 -18.70 -19.29
CA ARG A 236 19.69 -20.10 -19.71
C ARG A 236 18.36 -20.34 -20.43
N GLU A 237 17.26 -19.77 -19.92
CA GLU A 237 15.96 -19.91 -20.58
C GLU A 237 15.88 -19.17 -21.92
N LEU A 238 16.50 -17.98 -22.02
CA LEU A 238 16.56 -17.25 -23.29
C LEU A 238 17.36 -18.02 -24.35
N LEU A 239 18.51 -18.59 -23.97
CA LEU A 239 19.31 -19.45 -24.87
C LEU A 239 18.55 -20.71 -25.30
N ARG A 240 17.76 -21.28 -24.39
CA ARG A 240 16.93 -22.45 -24.71
C ARG A 240 15.78 -22.08 -25.63
N MET A 241 15.13 -20.94 -25.41
CA MET A 241 14.07 -20.42 -26.29
C MET A 241 14.58 -20.22 -27.71
N ASP A 242 15.80 -19.70 -27.89
CA ASP A 242 16.43 -19.52 -29.20
C ASP A 242 16.68 -20.85 -29.92
N ARG A 243 17.02 -21.91 -29.18
CA ARG A 243 17.30 -23.25 -29.74
C ARG A 243 16.06 -24.11 -29.98
N GLU A 244 15.10 -24.08 -29.07
CA GLU A 244 13.96 -25.02 -29.01
C GLU A 244 12.61 -24.35 -29.31
N GLY A 245 12.56 -23.03 -29.44
CA GLY A 245 11.33 -22.27 -29.66
C GLY A 245 10.35 -22.27 -28.47
N ARG A 246 10.77 -22.75 -27.29
CA ARG A 246 9.92 -22.87 -26.09
C ARG A 246 10.65 -22.39 -24.83
N TYR A 247 9.92 -21.79 -23.90
CA TYR A 247 10.40 -21.42 -22.56
C TYR A 247 9.93 -22.41 -21.51
N GLU A 248 10.76 -22.71 -20.50
CA GLU A 248 10.29 -23.28 -19.25
C GLU A 248 9.99 -22.19 -18.22
N LYS A 249 9.06 -22.50 -17.31
CA LYS A 249 8.67 -21.57 -16.26
C LYS A 249 9.77 -21.44 -15.21
N VAL A 250 10.36 -20.25 -15.10
CA VAL A 250 11.31 -19.92 -14.03
C VAL A 250 10.54 -19.66 -12.74
N LYS A 251 10.41 -20.70 -11.93
CA LYS A 251 9.75 -20.62 -10.62
C LYS A 251 10.65 -19.95 -9.60
N VAL A 252 10.14 -18.91 -8.94
CA VAL A 252 10.87 -18.11 -7.96
C VAL A 252 10.03 -18.00 -6.69
N ARG A 253 10.62 -18.27 -5.53
CA ARG A 253 9.90 -18.15 -4.25
C ARG A 253 9.82 -16.68 -3.83
N LEU A 254 8.64 -16.16 -3.49
CA LEU A 254 8.44 -14.78 -3.06
C LEU A 254 9.41 -14.38 -1.93
N ARG A 255 9.56 -15.25 -0.93
CA ARG A 255 10.47 -15.00 0.21
C ARG A 255 11.93 -14.76 -0.22
N SER A 256 12.39 -15.44 -1.27
CA SER A 256 13.77 -15.33 -1.78
C SER A 256 14.05 -14.06 -2.56
N ILE A 257 13.03 -13.38 -3.09
CA ILE A 257 13.20 -12.20 -3.94
C ILE A 257 12.74 -10.89 -3.30
N ARG A 258 12.12 -10.93 -2.12
CA ARG A 258 11.71 -9.70 -1.41
C ARG A 258 12.88 -8.73 -1.19
N GLY A 259 14.06 -9.27 -0.87
CA GLY A 259 15.29 -8.47 -0.75
C GLY A 259 15.64 -7.77 -2.06
N LEU A 260 15.62 -8.51 -3.16
CA LEU A 260 15.86 -7.97 -4.51
C LEU A 260 14.85 -6.88 -4.87
N VAL A 261 13.56 -7.12 -4.67
CA VAL A 261 12.49 -6.14 -4.95
C VAL A 261 12.68 -4.85 -4.15
N ARG A 262 13.05 -4.96 -2.87
CA ARG A 262 13.37 -3.80 -2.02
C ARG A 262 14.57 -3.05 -2.56
N SER A 263 15.66 -3.74 -2.90
CA SER A 263 16.84 -3.12 -3.51
C SER A 263 16.48 -2.39 -4.81
N THR A 264 15.62 -2.97 -5.65
CA THR A 264 15.13 -2.32 -6.88
C THR A 264 14.37 -1.04 -6.58
N ALA A 265 13.46 -1.10 -5.61
CA ALA A 265 12.66 0.05 -5.23
C ALA A 265 13.51 1.17 -4.64
N TYR A 266 14.50 0.85 -3.80
CA TYR A 266 15.41 1.86 -3.24
C TYR A 266 16.31 2.48 -4.31
N LEU A 267 16.76 1.69 -5.29
CA LEU A 267 17.53 2.19 -6.43
C LEU A 267 16.72 3.15 -7.32
N SER A 268 15.38 3.08 -7.28
CA SER A 268 14.51 4.04 -7.97
C SER A 268 14.48 5.43 -7.32
N GLY A 269 14.96 5.58 -6.08
CA GLY A 269 14.95 6.83 -5.33
C GLY A 269 13.62 7.20 -4.65
N ASP A 270 12.52 6.54 -5.01
CA ASP A 270 11.18 6.72 -4.44
C ASP A 270 10.47 5.36 -4.26
N PRO A 271 10.79 4.62 -3.18
CA PRO A 271 10.29 3.27 -2.97
C PRO A 271 8.77 3.18 -2.83
N LEU A 272 8.12 4.25 -2.37
CA LEU A 272 6.67 4.30 -2.19
C LEU A 272 5.95 4.33 -3.53
N ASN A 273 6.30 5.26 -4.41
CA ASN A 273 5.70 5.35 -5.74
C ASN A 273 6.12 4.17 -6.63
N TYR A 274 7.32 3.62 -6.42
CA TYR A 274 7.73 2.39 -7.10
C TYR A 274 6.80 1.23 -6.76
N GLU A 275 6.54 1.00 -5.46
CA GLU A 275 5.62 -0.06 -5.03
C GLU A 275 4.21 0.16 -5.59
N LYS A 276 3.68 1.38 -5.51
CA LYS A 276 2.36 1.71 -6.07
C LYS A 276 2.27 1.38 -7.56
N GLY A 277 3.25 1.84 -8.34
CA GLY A 277 3.29 1.61 -9.78
C GLY A 277 3.43 0.13 -10.13
N ALA A 278 4.36 -0.56 -9.49
CA ALA A 278 4.57 -2.00 -9.70
C ALA A 278 3.36 -2.83 -9.27
N TYR A 279 2.69 -2.48 -8.18
CA TYR A 279 1.44 -3.12 -7.77
C TYR A 279 0.34 -2.92 -8.81
N PHE A 280 0.11 -1.67 -9.25
CA PHE A 280 -0.88 -1.33 -10.28
C PHE A 280 -0.64 -2.10 -11.58
N VAL A 281 0.59 -2.04 -12.11
CA VAL A 281 0.96 -2.77 -13.33
C VAL A 281 0.82 -4.27 -13.13
N GLY A 282 1.22 -4.77 -11.96
CA GLY A 282 1.26 -6.20 -11.65
C GLY A 282 -0.11 -6.81 -11.58
N ARG A 283 -1.01 -6.11 -10.90
CA ARG A 283 -2.39 -6.51 -10.69
C ARG A 283 -3.21 -6.42 -11.97
N ASN A 284 -3.13 -5.28 -12.67
CA ASN A 284 -4.06 -4.99 -13.76
C ASN A 284 -3.62 -5.57 -15.11
N TYR A 285 -2.31 -5.77 -15.32
CA TYR A 285 -1.76 -6.17 -16.61
C TYR A 285 -0.90 -7.43 -16.52
N CYS A 286 0.14 -7.41 -15.68
CA CYS A 286 1.20 -8.43 -15.70
C CYS A 286 0.71 -9.82 -15.25
N SER A 287 -0.16 -9.87 -14.24
CA SER A 287 -0.77 -11.12 -13.75
C SER A 287 -1.68 -11.79 -14.78
N LYS A 288 -2.29 -10.99 -15.68
CA LYS A 288 -3.19 -11.40 -16.75
C LYS A 288 -2.49 -11.54 -18.11
N LEU A 289 -1.17 -11.34 -18.15
CA LEU A 289 -0.35 -11.34 -19.38
C LEU A 289 -0.80 -10.33 -20.46
N MET A 290 -1.46 -9.24 -20.07
CA MET A 290 -1.91 -8.18 -20.98
C MET A 290 -0.75 -7.24 -21.36
N CYS A 291 0.23 -7.75 -22.11
CA CYS A 291 1.46 -7.01 -22.42
C CYS A 291 1.22 -5.86 -23.40
N ASP A 292 0.27 -6.00 -24.33
CA ASP A 292 0.04 -5.03 -25.40
C ASP A 292 -0.60 -3.73 -24.91
N SER A 293 -1.42 -3.81 -23.87
CA SER A 293 -2.07 -2.67 -23.21
C SER A 293 -1.31 -2.18 -21.97
N CYS A 294 -0.16 -2.78 -21.64
CA CYS A 294 0.59 -2.46 -20.43
C CYS A 294 1.25 -1.07 -20.55
N PRO A 295 1.14 -0.20 -19.53
CA PRO A 295 1.67 1.17 -19.59
C PRO A 295 3.21 1.25 -19.63
N ILE A 296 3.92 0.15 -19.36
CA ILE A 296 5.39 0.08 -19.40
C ILE A 296 5.91 -0.78 -20.56
N ARG A 297 5.05 -1.15 -21.53
CA ARG A 297 5.37 -2.14 -22.56
C ARG A 297 6.62 -1.82 -23.39
N GLU A 298 6.88 -0.54 -23.64
CA GLU A 298 7.97 -0.05 -24.50
C GLU A 298 9.36 -0.26 -23.89
N VAL A 299 9.44 -0.31 -22.55
CA VAL A 299 10.70 -0.46 -21.81
C VAL A 299 10.84 -1.82 -21.13
N CYS A 300 9.73 -2.56 -21.02
CA CYS A 300 9.67 -3.85 -20.35
C CYS A 300 10.43 -4.93 -21.12
N ARG A 301 11.26 -5.72 -20.40
CA ARG A 301 11.96 -6.89 -20.97
C ARG A 301 11.05 -8.08 -21.32
N LYS A 302 9.81 -8.08 -20.80
CA LYS A 302 8.80 -9.12 -21.04
C LYS A 302 9.29 -10.54 -20.70
N TYR A 303 9.94 -10.74 -19.56
CA TYR A 303 10.29 -12.08 -19.04
C TYR A 303 9.05 -12.84 -18.53
N ILE A 304 8.05 -13.02 -19.39
CA ILE A 304 6.71 -13.56 -19.08
C ILE A 304 6.75 -14.98 -18.51
N PHE A 305 7.83 -15.73 -18.78
CA PHE A 305 8.08 -17.07 -18.28
C PHE A 305 8.46 -17.13 -16.79
N ILE A 306 8.71 -16.00 -16.12
CA ILE A 306 8.95 -15.97 -14.67
C ILE A 306 7.62 -16.16 -13.92
N GLU A 307 7.60 -17.06 -12.95
CA GLU A 307 6.47 -17.31 -12.05
C GLU A 307 6.87 -17.16 -10.59
N ILE A 308 6.00 -16.54 -9.79
CA ILE A 308 6.21 -16.37 -8.35
C ILE A 308 5.38 -17.39 -7.59
N LYS A 309 6.05 -18.13 -6.69
CA LYS A 309 5.45 -19.07 -5.73
C LYS A 309 5.60 -18.58 -4.29
#